data_AF-A0A1Q7GC05-F1
#
_entry.id   AF-A0A1Q7GC05-F1
#
_cell.length_a   1.000
_cell.length_b   1.000
_cell.length_c   1.000
_cell.angle_alpha   90.00
_cell.angle_beta   90.00
_cell.angle_gamma   90.00
#
_symmetry.space_group_name_H-M   'P 1'
#
loop_
_entity.id
_entity.type
_entity.pdbx_description
1 polymer ?
#
loop_
_entity_poly.entity_id
_entity_poly.type
_entity_poly.pdbx_seq_one_letter_code
_entity_poly.pdbx_strand_id
1 'polypeptide(L)' 'MRTTRAVVGGALIGAVLALVLAGPARALEVGQKAPDFTLPAPGGKQVKLADLLGKGPVVIYTLIQAFTRT' A
#
# COMPACT_ATOMS: atom_id res chain seq x y z
N MET A 1 -29.63 20.38 -16.62
CA MET A 1 -28.35 21.00 -16.19
C MET A 1 -28.22 21.22 -14.67
N ARG A 2 -29.28 21.59 -13.92
CA ARG A 2 -29.23 21.73 -12.45
C ARG A 2 -29.16 20.39 -11.69
N THR A 3 -29.86 19.36 -12.17
CA THR A 3 -29.87 18.02 -11.57
C THR A 3 -28.52 17.31 -11.68
N THR A 4 -27.82 17.44 -12.81
CA THR A 4 -26.50 16.82 -13.03
C THR A 4 -25.44 17.37 -12.07
N ARG A 5 -25.49 18.68 -11.77
CA ARG A 5 -24.56 19.34 -10.83
C ARG A 5 -24.80 18.92 -9.37
N ALA A 6 -26.07 18.73 -8.99
CA ALA A 6 -26.42 18.26 -7.65
C ALA A 6 -25.98 16.81 -7.39
N VAL A 7 -26.11 15.94 -8.39
CA VAL A 7 -25.65 14.53 -8.31
C VAL A 7 -24.12 14.45 -8.20
N VAL A 8 -23.39 15.25 -8.99
CA VAL A 8 -21.92 15.31 -8.91
C VAL A 8 -21.45 15.85 -7.56
N GLY A 9 -22.12 16.88 -7.04
CA GLY A 9 -21.82 17.43 -5.71
C GLY A 9 -22.05 16.40 -4.59
N GLY A 10 -23.16 15.67 -4.62
CA GLY A 10 -23.44 14.60 -3.66
C GLY A 10 -22.44 13.45 -3.73
N ALA A 11 -22.04 13.04 -4.94
CA ALA A 11 -21.04 11.99 -5.13
C ALA A 11 -19.65 12.40 -4.60
N LEU A 12 -19.24 13.66 -4.81
CA LEU A 12 -17.98 14.17 -4.28
C LEU A 12 -17.98 14.24 -2.75
N ILE A 13 -19.07 14.71 -2.14
CA ILE A 13 -19.20 14.74 -0.68
C ILE A 13 -19.17 13.33 -0.11
N GLY A 14 -19.87 12.38 -0.75
CA GLY A 14 -19.85 10.96 -0.35
C GLY A 14 -18.45 10.34 -0.45
N ALA A 15 -17.71 10.62 -1.52
CA ALA A 15 -16.34 10.12 -1.70
C ALA A 15 -15.36 10.72 -0.67
N VAL A 16 -15.48 12.02 -0.39
CA VAL A 16 -14.68 12.68 0.65
C VAL A 16 -15.00 12.12 2.03
N LEU A 17 -16.28 11.92 2.35
CA LEU A 17 -16.70 11.33 3.62
C LEU A 17 -16.19 9.90 3.77
N ALA A 18 -16.23 9.10 2.69
CA ALA A 18 -15.68 7.74 2.68
C ALA A 18 -14.16 7.74 2.91
N LEU A 19 -13.41 8.69 2.32
CA LEU A 19 -11.99 8.84 2.59
C LEU A 19 -11.69 9.25 4.04
N VAL A 20 -12.49 10.15 4.61
CA VAL A 20 -12.34 10.58 6.01
C VAL A 20 -12.60 9.44 7.00
N LEU A 21 -13.54 8.54 6.67
CA LEU A 21 -13.88 7.37 7.49
C LEU A 21 -12.95 6.17 7.23
N ALA A 22 -12.11 6.21 6.20
CA ALA A 22 -11.12 5.18 5.95
C ALA A 22 -10.01 5.27 7.02
N GLY A 23 -10.12 4.43 8.05
CA GLY A 23 -9.10 4.30 9.09
C GLY A 23 -7.77 3.75 8.55
N PRO A 24 -6.70 3.77 9.36
CA PRO A 24 -5.39 3.28 8.95
C PRO A 24 -5.44 1.80 8.56
N ALA A 25 -4.60 1.42 7.59
CA ALA A 25 -4.42 0.03 7.22
C ALA A 25 -3.99 -0.79 8.45
N ARG A 26 -4.65 -1.93 8.67
CA ARG A 26 -4.34 -2.81 9.81
C ARG A 26 -3.02 -3.53 9.58
N ALA A 27 -2.33 -3.83 10.67
CA ALA A 27 -1.15 -4.68 10.64
C ALA A 27 -1.52 -6.09 10.16
N LEU A 28 -0.56 -6.74 9.49
CA LEU A 28 -0.71 -8.13 9.02
C LEU A 28 -0.65 -9.09 10.20
N GLU A 29 -1.57 -10.05 10.26
CA GLU A 29 -1.60 -11.10 11.29
C GLU A 29 -0.94 -12.40 10.80
N VAL A 30 -0.58 -13.28 11.74
CA VAL A 30 -0.02 -14.60 11.41
C VAL A 30 -1.00 -15.41 10.56
N GLY A 31 -0.49 -15.98 9.46
CA GLY A 31 -1.29 -16.76 8.50
C GLY A 31 -1.98 -15.92 7.43
N GLN A 32 -2.02 -14.59 7.56
CA GLN A 32 -2.49 -13.73 6.47
C GLN A 32 -1.48 -13.69 5.33
N LYS A 33 -1.98 -13.71 4.09
CA LYS A 33 -1.14 -13.58 2.90
C LYS A 33 -0.47 -12.20 2.89
N ALA A 34 0.85 -12.19 2.75
CA ALA A 34 1.59 -10.94 2.56
C ALA A 34 1.09 -10.18 1.31
N PRO A 35 0.83 -8.87 1.40
CA PRO A 35 0.48 -8.04 0.25
C PRO A 35 1.58 -8.10 -0.81
N ASP A 36 1.19 -8.23 -2.08
CA ASP A 36 2.16 -8.17 -3.19
C ASP A 36 2.65 -6.72 -3.36
N PHE A 37 3.94 -6.57 -3.67
CA PHE A 37 4.55 -5.26 -3.91
C PHE A 37 5.66 -5.36 -4.95
N THR A 38 5.95 -4.23 -5.58
CA THR A 38 7.12 -4.04 -6.44
C THR A 38 7.89 -2.84 -5.94
N LEU A 39 9.17 -3.03 -5.62
CA LEU A 39 10.03 -2.00 -5.05
C LEU A 39 11.29 -1.79 -5.91
N PRO A 40 11.78 -0.54 -5.99
CA PRO A 40 13.07 -0.27 -6.58
C PRO A 40 14.18 -0.85 -5.70
N ALA A 41 15.13 -1.51 -6.33
CA ALA A 41 16.35 -2.02 -5.74
C ALA A 41 17.56 -1.16 -6.16
N PRO A 42 18.69 -1.25 -5.43
CA PRO A 42 19.93 -0.61 -5.84
C PRO A 42 20.29 -0.92 -7.30
N GLY A 43 20.73 0.11 -8.02
CA GLY A 43 21.04 -0.01 -9.45
C GLY A 43 19.82 0.04 -10.38
N GLY A 44 18.66 0.51 -9.91
CA GLY A 44 17.48 0.77 -10.74
C GLY A 44 16.69 -0.47 -11.16
N LYS A 45 17.04 -1.65 -10.62
CA LYS A 45 16.28 -2.88 -10.84
C LYS A 45 14.97 -2.83 -10.06
N GLN A 46 13.95 -3.54 -10.54
CA GLN A 46 12.72 -3.77 -9.80
C GLN A 46 12.77 -5.14 -9.12
N VAL A 47 12.23 -5.21 -7.91
CA VAL A 47 12.04 -6.46 -7.17
C VAL A 47 10.57 -6.61 -6.84
N LYS A 48 10.00 -7.76 -7.23
CA LYS A 48 8.62 -8.13 -6.91
C LYS A 48 8.60 -9.23 -5.87
N LEU A 49 7.71 -9.13 -4.88
CA LEU A 49 7.59 -10.14 -3.83
C LEU A 49 7.23 -11.52 -4.41
N ALA A 50 6.30 -11.57 -5.36
CA ALA A 50 5.92 -12.82 -6.02
C ALA A 50 7.09 -13.59 -6.65
N ASP A 51 8.05 -12.88 -7.26
CA ASP A 51 9.21 -13.50 -7.91
C ASP A 51 10.19 -14.10 -6.90
N LEU A 52 10.27 -13.52 -5.70
CA LEU A 52 11.09 -14.04 -4.60
C LEU A 52 10.42 -15.24 -3.93
N LEU A 53 9.11 -15.16 -3.71
CA LEU A 53 8.33 -16.27 -3.15
C LEU A 53 8.35 -17.50 -4.07
N GLY A 54 8.40 -17.31 -5.39
CA GLY A 54 8.58 -18.40 -6.35
C GLY A 54 9.92 -19.14 -6.21
N LYS A 55 10.91 -18.54 -5.54
CA LYS A 55 12.24 -19.13 -5.30
C LYS A 55 12.38 -19.75 -3.91
N GLY A 56 11.46 -19.45 -2.99
CA GLY A 56 11.46 -19.98 -1.63
C GLY A 56 10.89 -19.02 -0.58
N PRO A 57 10.98 -19.38 0.71
CA PRO A 57 10.54 -18.52 1.80
C PRO A 57 11.29 -17.18 1.83
N VAL A 58 10.58 -16.11 2.19
CA VAL A 58 11.13 -14.74 2.23
C VAL A 58 10.96 -14.17 3.63
N VAL A 59 12.02 -13.56 4.16
CA VAL A 59 11.98 -12.75 5.39
C VAL A 59 12.13 -11.29 5.00
N ILE A 60 11.20 -10.45 5.44
CA ILE A 60 11.24 -9.01 5.22
C ILE A 60 11.69 -8.35 6.52
N TYR A 61 12.68 -7.47 6.41
CA TYR A 61 13.12 -6.62 7.51
C TYR A 61 13.28 -5.19 7.01
N THR A 62 13.10 -4.23 7.90
CA THR A 62 13.26 -2.81 7.63
C THR A 62 14.25 -2.20 8.61
N LEU A 63 14.85 -1.08 8.22
CA LEU A 63 15.73 -0.27 9.05
C LEU A 63 15.34 1.19 8.87
N ILE A 64 15.49 1.98 9.93
CA ILE A 64 15.06 3.39 9.92
C ILE A 64 15.93 4.22 8.97
N GLN A 65 17.24 3.97 8.98
CA GLN A 65 18.19 4.69 8.16
C GLN A 65 19.45 3.85 7.92
N ALA A 66 20.01 3.93 6.72
CA ALA A 66 21.35 3.39 6.44
C ALA A 66 22.44 4.27 7.08
N PHE A 67 23.59 3.65 7.38
CA PHE A 67 24.81 4.30 7.89
C PHE A 67 24.69 4.97 9.28
N THR A 68 23.87 4.41 10.17
CA THR A 68 23.80 4.82 11.58
C THR A 68 24.79 4.05 12.46
N ARG A 69 25.43 4.75 13.41
CA ARG A 69 26.40 4.16 14.36
C ARG A 69 25.64 3.26 15.35
N THR A 70 26.18 2.06 15.59
CA THR A 70 25.71 1.11 16.61
C THR A 70 26.14 1.52 18.01
#